data_AF-A0A6V8PBL0-F1
#
_entry.id   AF-A0A6V8PBL0-F1
#
_cell.length_a   1.000
_cell.length_b   1.000
_cell.length_c   1.000
_cell.angle_alpha   90.00
_cell.angle_beta   90.00
_cell.angle_gamma   90.00
#
_symmetry.space_group_name_H-M   'P 1'
#
loop_
_entity.id
_entity.type
_entity.pdbx_description
1 polymer ?
#
loop_
_entity_poly.entity_id
_entity_poly.type
_entity_poly.pdbx_seq_one_letter_code
_entity_poly.pdbx_strand_id
1 'polypeptide(L)'
;FLAAALGNLLTYVTTSLQLALAFPAEVGGFMASFVKFMGFFAVTQIPLAISEGLLTVVIFNLLVAYSKPELQALSLISSQNISSKGVKI
;
A
#
# COMPACT_ATOMS: atom_id res chain seq x y z
N PHE A 1 -1.58 5.82 2.56
CA PHE A 1 -2.32 4.74 3.23
C PHE A 1 -2.80 3.68 2.22
N LEU A 2 -3.86 3.96 1.44
CA LEU A 2 -4.52 2.94 0.62
C LEU A 2 -3.59 2.24 -0.37
N ALA A 3 -2.67 2.98 -1.01
CA ALA A 3 -1.69 2.38 -1.91
C ALA A 3 -0.85 1.28 -1.23
N ALA A 4 -0.29 1.56 -0.05
CA ALA A 4 0.50 0.59 0.70
C ALA A 4 -0.36 -0.55 1.28
N ALA A 5 -1.52 -0.23 1.86
CA ALA A 5 -2.41 -1.24 2.43
C ALA A 5 -2.92 -2.23 1.37
N LEU A 6 -3.40 -1.72 0.22
CA LEU A 6 -3.89 -2.55 -0.88
C LEU A 6 -2.73 -3.29 -1.58
N GLY A 7 -1.56 -2.66 -1.73
CA GLY A 7 -0.38 -3.32 -2.29
C GLY A 7 0.04 -4.55 -1.47
N ASN A 8 0.04 -4.44 -0.15
CA ASN A 8 0.30 -5.57 0.75
C ASN A 8 -0.74 -6.68 0.63
N LEU A 9 -2.03 -6.31 0.62
CA LEU A 9 -3.12 -7.28 0.48
C LEU A 9 -3.07 -7.99 -0.88
N LEU A 10 -2.80 -7.28 -1.97
CA LEU A 10 -2.69 -7.87 -3.31
C LEU A 10 -1.48 -8.78 -3.45
N THR A 11 -0.34 -8.41 -2.87
CA THR A 11 0.84 -9.27 -2.80
C THR A 11 0.47 -10.58 -2.12
N TYR A 12 -0.24 -10.47 -1.00
CA TYR A 12 -0.66 -11.62 -0.22
C TYR A 12 -1.65 -12.55 -0.96
N VAL A 13 -2.67 -11.97 -1.59
CA VAL A 13 -3.63 -12.71 -2.42
C VAL A 13 -2.90 -13.44 -3.55
N THR A 14 -1.95 -12.77 -4.20
CA THR A 14 -1.16 -13.32 -5.30
C THR A 14 -0.32 -14.50 -4.82
N THR A 15 0.36 -14.38 -3.68
CA THR A 15 1.12 -15.49 -3.08
C THR A 15 0.22 -16.66 -2.72
N SER A 16 -0.94 -16.41 -2.12
CA SER A 16 -1.89 -17.47 -1.76
C SER A 16 -2.42 -18.20 -2.99
N LEU A 17 -2.66 -17.47 -4.08
CA LEU A 17 -3.05 -18.03 -5.37
C LEU A 17 -1.93 -18.92 -5.95
N GLN A 18 -0.69 -18.44 -5.97
CA GLN A 18 0.47 -19.19 -6.46
C GLN A 18 0.68 -20.49 -5.66
N LEU A 19 0.59 -20.43 -4.32
CA LEU A 19 0.74 -21.59 -3.46
C LEU A 19 -0.40 -22.60 -3.65
N ALA A 20 -1.63 -22.13 -3.83
CA ALA A 20 -2.78 -23.00 -4.05
C ALA A 20 -2.71 -23.73 -5.41
N LEU A 21 -2.19 -23.07 -6.45
CA LEU A 21 -1.92 -23.69 -7.74
C LEU A 21 -0.76 -24.70 -7.67
N ALA A 22 0.30 -24.38 -6.93
CA ALA A 22 1.48 -25.24 -6.78
C ALA A 22 1.23 -26.46 -5.89
N PHE A 23 0.37 -26.33 -4.87
CA PHE A 23 0.11 -27.38 -3.88
C PHE A 23 -1.40 -27.59 -3.65
N PRO A 24 -2.13 -28.21 -4.61
CA PRO A 24 -3.54 -28.56 -4.42
C PRO A 24 -3.72 -29.60 -3.30
N ALA A 25 -4.73 -29.44 -2.46
CA ALA A 25 -5.01 -30.38 -1.38
C ALA A 25 -5.57 -31.71 -1.91
N GLU A 26 -5.26 -32.82 -1.25
CA GLU A 26 -5.76 -34.16 -1.61
C GLU A 26 -7.30 -34.21 -1.64
N VAL A 27 -7.94 -33.56 -0.66
CA VAL A 27 -9.39 -33.40 -0.58
C VAL A 27 -9.72 -31.93 -0.81
N GLY A 28 -10.56 -31.65 -1.81
CA GLY A 28 -11.01 -30.28 -2.14
C GLY A 28 -10.07 -29.48 -3.05
N GLY A 29 -8.92 -30.03 -3.45
CA GLY A 29 -8.08 -29.52 -4.52
C GLY A 29 -7.59 -28.08 -4.33
N PHE A 30 -7.56 -27.33 -5.42
CA PHE A 30 -7.11 -25.93 -5.45
C PHE A 30 -7.88 -25.03 -4.48
N MET A 31 -9.22 -25.15 -4.45
CA MET A 31 -10.06 -24.25 -3.64
C MET A 31 -9.80 -24.42 -2.14
N ALA A 32 -9.62 -25.67 -1.68
CA ALA A 32 -9.27 -25.96 -0.31
C ALA A 32 -7.88 -25.39 0.06
N SER A 33 -6.88 -25.55 -0.81
CA SER A 33 -5.55 -24.94 -0.61
C SER A 33 -5.60 -23.42 -0.61
N PHE A 34 -6.36 -22.80 -1.52
CA PHE A 34 -6.47 -21.34 -1.61
C PHE A 34 -7.07 -20.76 -0.33
N VAL A 35 -8.17 -21.33 0.17
CA VAL A 35 -8.78 -20.91 1.44
C VAL A 35 -7.82 -21.13 2.61
N LYS A 36 -7.10 -22.25 2.65
CA LYS A 36 -6.12 -22.54 3.71
C LYS A 36 -5.00 -21.50 3.74
N PHE A 37 -4.38 -21.22 2.59
CA PHE A 37 -3.33 -20.21 2.51
C PHE A 37 -3.89 -18.83 2.83
N MET A 38 -4.97 -18.39 2.16
CA MET A 38 -5.65 -17.12 2.42
C MET A 38 -6.03 -16.92 3.90
N GLY A 39 -6.50 -17.97 4.58
CA GLY A 39 -6.86 -17.91 6.00
C GLY A 39 -5.65 -17.78 6.91
N PHE A 40 -4.58 -18.55 6.66
CA PHE A 40 -3.39 -18.55 7.50
C PHE A 40 -2.73 -17.18 7.57
N PHE A 41 -2.45 -16.57 6.41
CA PHE A 41 -1.75 -15.30 6.47
C PHE A 41 -2.68 -14.09 6.64
N ALA A 42 -4.01 -14.19 6.50
CA ALA A 42 -4.88 -13.04 6.78
C ALA A 42 -4.73 -12.53 8.23
N VAL A 43 -4.50 -13.45 9.19
CA VAL A 43 -4.30 -13.12 10.61
C VAL A 43 -3.11 -12.19 10.83
N THR A 44 -2.05 -12.33 10.05
CA THR A 44 -0.83 -11.51 10.17
C THR A 44 -0.81 -10.36 9.17
N GLN A 45 -1.31 -10.58 7.95
CA GLN A 45 -1.22 -9.62 6.85
C GLN A 45 -2.20 -8.46 7.01
N ILE A 46 -3.37 -8.66 7.64
CA ILE A 46 -4.30 -7.55 7.89
C ILE A 46 -3.68 -6.55 8.89
N PRO A 47 -3.17 -6.96 10.07
CA PRO A 47 -2.45 -6.05 10.97
C PRO A 47 -1.23 -5.40 10.32
N LEU A 48 -0.46 -6.15 9.52
CA LEU A 48 0.73 -5.62 8.83
C LEU A 48 0.35 -4.57 7.78
N ALA A 49 -0.65 -4.83 6.93
CA ALA A 49 -1.09 -3.91 5.89
C ALA A 49 -1.63 -2.60 6.46
N ILE A 50 -2.31 -2.65 7.61
CA ILE A 50 -2.76 -1.44 8.33
C ILE A 50 -1.53 -0.68 8.87
N SER A 51 -0.62 -1.39 9.55
CA SER A 51 0.60 -0.80 10.12
C SER A 51 1.46 -0.11 9.06
N GLU A 52 1.72 -0.77 7.94
CA GLU A 52 2.47 -0.21 6.81
C GLU A 52 1.71 0.91 6.10
N GLY A 53 0.38 0.78 6.00
CA GLY A 53 -0.48 1.84 5.48
C GLY A 53 -0.31 3.14 6.27
N LEU A 54 -0.28 3.05 7.60
CA LEU A 54 -0.07 4.19 8.51
C LEU A 54 1.38 4.69 8.44
N LEU A 55 2.36 3.78 8.48
CA LEU A 55 3.79 4.13 8.36
C LEU A 55 4.07 4.93 7.08
N THR A 56 3.47 4.52 5.96
CA THR A 56 3.62 5.22 4.67
C THR A 56 3.05 6.64 4.74
N VAL A 57 1.94 6.86 5.44
CA VAL A 57 1.40 8.22 5.64
C VAL A 57 2.36 9.07 6.45
N VAL A 58 2.89 8.53 7.55
CA VAL A 58 3.85 9.24 8.41
C VAL A 58 5.09 9.61 7.60
N ILE A 59 5.68 8.67 6.86
CA ILE A 59 6.85 8.93 6.02
C ILE A 59 6.54 9.99 4.96
N PHE A 60 5.41 9.90 4.27
CA PHE A 60 5.08 10.88 3.23
C PHE A 60 4.87 12.28 3.82
N ASN A 61 4.25 12.39 4.99
CA ASN A 61 4.11 13.67 5.69
C ASN A 61 5.48 14.25 6.10
N LEU A 62 6.41 13.42 6.57
CA LEU A 62 7.77 13.84 6.89
C LEU A 62 8.53 14.31 5.65
N LEU A 63 8.42 13.60 4.53
CA LEU A 63 9.03 14.02 3.26
C LEU A 63 8.46 15.37 2.79
N VAL A 64 7.14 15.59 2.91
CA VAL A 64 6.53 16.87 2.57
C VAL A 64 6.97 17.99 3.52
N ALA A 65 7.18 17.69 4.80
CA ALA A 65 7.60 18.68 5.80
C ALA A 65 9.07 19.11 5.64
N TYR A 66 9.97 18.17 5.31
CA TYR A 66 11.41 18.40 5.33
C TYR A 66 12.10 18.38 3.97
N SER A 67 11.45 17.86 2.92
CA SER A 67 12.03 17.71 1.58
C SER A 67 11.09 18.24 0.49
N LYS A 68 10.37 19.32 0.80
CA LYS A 68 9.40 19.94 -0.10
C LYS A 68 10.02 20.41 -1.43
N PRO A 69 11.18 21.12 -1.45
CA PRO A 69 11.81 21.54 -2.70
C PRO A 69 12.16 20.37 -3.62
N GLU A 70 12.65 19.26 -3.05
CA GLU A 70 13.02 18.05 -3.78
C GLU A 70 11.78 17.34 -4.36
N LEU A 71 10.71 17.23 -3.57
CA LEU A 71 9.44 16.66 -4.04
C LEU A 71 8.80 17.51 -5.15
N GLN A 72 8.97 18.83 -5.13
CA GLN A 72 8.54 19.73 -6.19
C GLN A 72 9.39 19.56 -7.46
N ALA A 73 10.71 19.42 -7.32
CA ALA A 73 11.60 19.13 -8.44
C ALA A 73 11.26 17.81 -9.14
N LEU A 74 10.83 16.80 -8.36
CA LEU A 74 10.34 15.52 -8.87
C LEU A 74 8.89 15.56 -9.38
N SER A 75 8.22 16.72 -9.35
CA SER A 75 6.81 16.89 -9.73
C SER A 75 5.83 15.99 -8.97
N LEU A 76 6.22 15.53 -7.77
CA LEU A 76 5.39 14.66 -6.92
C LEU A 76 4.37 15.45 -6.11
N ILE A 77 4.63 16.74 -5.89
CA ILE A 77 3.70 17.69 -5.27
C ILE A 77 3.67 18.97 -6.09
N SER A 78 2.49 19.61 -6.16
CA SER A 78 2.34 20.85 -6.90
C SER A 78 3.18 21.97 -6.27
N SER A 79 3.98 22.64 -7.11
CA SER A 79 4.48 23.97 -6.79
C SER A 79 3.30 24.93 -6.82
N GLN A 80 2.72 25.17 -5.65
CA GLN A 80 1.79 26.29 -5.46
C GLN A 80 2.54 27.58 -5.77
N ASN A 81 2.48 28.02 -7.03
CA ASN A 81 2.81 29.38 -7.40
C ASN A 81 1.81 30.26 -6.65
N ILE A 82 2.29 31.02 -5.68
CA ILE A 82 1.54 32.13 -5.07
C ILE A 82 1.38 33.19 -6.18
N SER A 83 0.48 32.93 -7.13
CA SER A 83 0.11 33.89 -8.15
C SER A 83 -0.85 34.88 -7.48
N SER A 84 -0.26 35.97 -6.97
CA SER A 84 -0.81 37.32 -6.97
C SER A 84 -2.35 37.39 -6.91
N LYS A 85 -2.94 37.13 -5.74
CA LYS A 85 -4.20 37.81 -5.40
C LYS A 85 -3.81 39.20 -4.93
N GLY A 86 -4.00 40.14 -5.84
CA GLY A 86 -3.52 41.51 -5.78
C GLY A 86 -3.75 42.21 -4.45
N VAL A 87 -2.67 42.76 -3.93
CA VAL A 87 -2.70 44.04 -3.23
C VAL A 87 -3.20 45.07 -4.25
N LYS A 88 -4.49 45.38 -4.22
CA LYS A 88 -4.97 46.66 -4.74
C LYS A 88 -4.86 47.65 -3.59
N ILE A 89 -3.86 48.51 -3.72
CA ILE A 89 -3.72 49.80 -3.02
C ILE A 89 -4.94 50.66 -3.36
#